data_AF-A0A6G1H576-F1
#
_entry.id   AF-A0A6G1H576-F1
#
_cell.length_a   1.000
_cell.length_b   1.000
_cell.length_c   1.000
_cell.angle_alpha   90.00
_cell.angle_beta   90.00
_cell.angle_gamma   90.00
#
_symmetry.space_group_name_H-M   'P 1'
#
loop_
_entity.id
_entity.type
_entity.pdbx_description
1 polymer ?
#
loop_
_entity_poly.entity_id
_entity_poly.type
_entity_poly.pdbx_seq_one_letter_code
_entity_poly.pdbx_strand_id
1 'polypeptide(L)'
;MWCEDRDIDTERFCTAGYARNLDIRSHEKERLEELGDKHEDSVREQDRLNIVLRVDTGVMGDVSAFNAPDRQAMKADSRREEREYKILVTGFGEFIPNKPNSSWQVASVLPTTLPPTPAHPSKISITVHPDPIKVSYATVTSTIPTLHSHPFDILLHIGMAAGRSYYTLERRSFRGDYSRLKDVDGRVLSAEETEELWTKRGVPEMLKSGVRCEDVWRRWRSALGRETLDVRPSDDPGNFLCGFIYFSSLAWLWGRRGKEGGGVGEKGGEGEGEGEGEGEGDGDGDVDGKSDEEEKNGNGQRQVMFLHVPEMPEQKDVDDGKEVTLALIRALVESRRMSEKGEKGNEKDDEFERRTGDSMW
;
A
#
# COMPACT_ATOMS: atom_id res chain seq x y z
N MET A 1 -41.21 -4.25 -34.19
CA MET A 1 -40.82 -5.08 -35.35
C MET A 1 -39.36 -5.46 -35.12
N TRP A 2 -39.16 -6.68 -34.58
CA TRP A 2 -37.91 -7.41 -34.26
C TRP A 2 -36.95 -6.72 -33.25
N CYS A 3 -36.86 -7.14 -31.97
CA CYS A 3 -36.19 -8.35 -31.40
C CYS A 3 -34.75 -8.51 -31.95
N GLU A 4 -33.69 -8.68 -31.16
CA GLU A 4 -33.53 -9.59 -30.02
C GLU A 4 -32.47 -9.13 -29.00
N ASP A 5 -32.65 -9.64 -27.79
CA ASP A 5 -31.72 -9.77 -26.69
C ASP A 5 -30.28 -10.14 -27.12
N ARG A 6 -29.29 -9.48 -26.52
CA ARG A 6 -27.95 -10.03 -26.37
C ARG A 6 -27.57 -10.01 -24.91
N ASP A 7 -27.80 -11.14 -24.26
CA ASP A 7 -27.06 -11.55 -23.06
C ASP A 7 -25.56 -11.38 -23.34
N ILE A 8 -24.93 -10.46 -22.61
CA ILE A 8 -23.49 -10.26 -22.61
C ILE A 8 -22.92 -11.36 -21.71
N ASP A 9 -22.52 -12.44 -22.36
CA ASP A 9 -21.88 -13.60 -21.74
C ASP A 9 -20.49 -13.23 -21.17
N THR A 10 -20.44 -13.05 -19.85
CA THR A 10 -19.24 -12.73 -19.07
C THR A 10 -18.21 -13.86 -19.05
N GLU A 11 -18.57 -15.10 -19.38
CA GLU A 11 -17.61 -16.21 -19.47
C GLU A 11 -16.71 -16.10 -20.72
N ARG A 12 -17.23 -15.46 -21.79
CA ARG A 12 -16.58 -15.43 -23.10
C ARG A 12 -15.40 -14.46 -23.18
N PHE A 13 -15.44 -13.36 -22.43
CA PHE A 13 -14.33 -12.40 -22.37
C PHE A 13 -13.14 -12.92 -21.54
N CYS A 14 -13.38 -13.70 -20.49
CA CYS A 14 -12.31 -14.35 -19.72
C CYS A 14 -11.69 -15.55 -20.45
N THR A 15 -12.47 -16.35 -21.17
CA THR A 15 -11.96 -17.53 -21.90
C THR A 15 -11.20 -17.18 -23.17
N ALA A 16 -11.58 -16.11 -23.89
CA ALA A 16 -10.88 -15.70 -25.12
C ALA A 16 -9.44 -15.19 -24.87
N GLY A 17 -9.17 -14.59 -23.70
CA GLY A 17 -7.81 -14.26 -23.26
C GLY A 17 -7.00 -15.49 -22.81
N TYR A 18 -7.68 -16.56 -22.39
CA TYR A 18 -7.08 -17.81 -21.93
C TYR A 18 -6.56 -18.68 -23.08
N ALA A 19 -7.32 -18.77 -24.19
CA ALA A 19 -6.97 -19.61 -25.33
C ALA A 19 -5.78 -19.09 -26.16
N ARG A 20 -5.58 -17.76 -26.26
CA ARG A 20 -4.43 -17.18 -26.99
C ARG A 20 -3.09 -17.33 -26.26
N ASN A 21 -3.10 -17.55 -24.94
CA ASN A 21 -1.90 -17.66 -24.13
C ASN A 21 -1.31 -19.08 -24.06
N LEU A 22 -2.11 -20.11 -24.32
CA LEU A 22 -1.61 -21.49 -24.38
C LEU A 22 -0.68 -21.72 -25.58
N ASP A 23 -0.91 -21.00 -26.68
CA ASP A 23 -0.14 -21.13 -27.93
C ASP A 23 1.20 -20.38 -27.90
N ILE A 24 1.33 -19.38 -27.02
CA ILE A 24 2.59 -18.65 -26.77
C ILE A 24 3.48 -19.44 -25.80
N ARG A 25 2.89 -20.07 -24.78
CA ARG A 25 3.61 -20.86 -23.78
C ARG A 25 4.22 -22.15 -24.32
N SER A 26 3.65 -22.75 -25.36
CA SER A 26 4.22 -23.93 -26.03
C SER A 26 5.52 -23.58 -26.77
N HIS A 27 5.54 -22.45 -27.49
CA HIS A 27 6.73 -21.99 -28.23
C HIS A 27 7.86 -21.47 -27.33
N GLU A 28 7.55 -20.92 -26.16
CA GLU A 28 8.58 -20.40 -25.24
C GLU A 28 9.23 -21.52 -24.40
N LYS A 29 8.51 -22.62 -24.15
CA LYS A 29 9.03 -23.79 -23.43
C LYS A 29 10.04 -24.58 -24.26
N GLU A 30 9.80 -24.77 -25.56
CA GLU A 30 10.76 -25.43 -26.47
C GLU A 30 12.07 -24.62 -26.60
N ARG A 31 12.00 -23.28 -26.54
CA ARG A 31 13.18 -22.41 -26.67
C ARG A 31 14.06 -22.37 -25.40
N LEU A 32 13.47 -22.59 -24.23
CA LEU A 32 14.19 -22.63 -22.95
C LEU A 32 14.87 -23.98 -22.69
N GLU A 33 14.32 -25.08 -23.21
CA GLU A 33 14.95 -26.40 -23.16
C GLU A 33 16.22 -26.47 -24.04
N GLU A 34 16.26 -25.76 -25.19
CA GLU A 34 17.49 -25.65 -26.03
C GLU A 34 18.60 -24.77 -25.42
N LEU A 35 18.27 -23.90 -24.45
CA LEU A 35 19.22 -23.03 -23.76
C LEU A 35 19.81 -23.68 -22.49
N GLY A 36 19.08 -24.61 -21.87
CA GLY A 36 19.53 -25.37 -20.70
C GLY A 36 20.70 -26.33 -21.00
N ASP A 37 20.73 -26.89 -22.21
CA ASP A 37 21.72 -27.89 -22.63
C ASP A 37 23.13 -27.30 -22.91
N LYS A 38 23.25 -25.96 -22.96
CA LYS A 38 24.53 -25.26 -23.22
C LYS A 38 25.19 -24.69 -21.97
N HIS A 39 24.54 -24.76 -20.81
CA HIS A 39 25.03 -24.12 -19.58
C HIS A 39 25.68 -25.12 -18.59
N GLU A 40 25.49 -26.43 -18.77
CA GLU A 40 26.11 -27.48 -17.93
C GLU A 40 27.60 -27.70 -18.22
N ASP A 41 28.11 -27.30 -19.40
CA ASP A 41 29.53 -27.45 -19.75
C ASP A 41 30.44 -26.33 -19.18
N SER A 42 29.87 -25.22 -18.68
CA SER A 42 30.64 -24.07 -18.17
C SER A 42 30.91 -24.13 -16.65
N VAL A 43 30.12 -24.89 -15.89
CA VAL A 43 30.14 -24.87 -14.41
C VAL A 43 31.22 -25.81 -13.83
N ARG A 44 31.84 -26.67 -14.64
CA ARG A 44 32.89 -27.61 -14.18
C ARG A 44 34.31 -27.03 -14.10
N GLU A 45 34.53 -25.77 -14.46
CA GLU A 45 35.88 -25.19 -14.55
C GLU A 45 36.18 -24.11 -13.48
N GLN A 46 35.21 -23.70 -12.65
CA GLN A 46 35.41 -22.66 -11.61
C GLN A 46 35.63 -23.17 -10.18
N ASP A 47 35.46 -24.46 -9.90
CA ASP A 47 35.62 -25.05 -8.56
C ASP A 47 37.05 -25.55 -8.22
N ARG A 48 38.09 -25.02 -8.90
CA ARG A 48 39.48 -25.47 -8.72
C ARG A 48 40.50 -24.44 -8.24
N LEU A 49 40.11 -23.24 -7.80
CA LEU A 49 41.07 -22.24 -7.30
C LEU A 49 40.56 -21.50 -6.05
N ASN A 50 40.78 -22.07 -4.85
CA ASN A 50 41.71 -21.51 -3.85
C ASN A 50 41.58 -22.19 -2.48
N ILE A 51 42.70 -22.82 -2.08
CA ILE A 51 42.96 -23.49 -0.82
C ILE A 51 44.19 -22.81 -0.19
N VAL A 52 44.14 -22.62 1.14
CA VAL A 52 45.25 -22.53 2.11
C VAL A 52 46.02 -21.19 2.25
N LEU A 53 46.05 -20.71 3.51
CA LEU A 53 47.18 -20.20 4.34
C LEU A 53 46.56 -19.48 5.56
N ARG A 54 47.02 -19.54 6.82
CA ARG A 54 48.05 -20.27 7.58
C ARG A 54 47.75 -19.96 9.07
N VAL A 55 47.95 -20.90 9.97
CA VAL A 55 47.77 -20.75 11.42
C VAL A 55 49.09 -20.29 12.02
N ASP A 56 49.10 -19.28 12.90
CA ASP A 56 50.24 -19.00 13.78
C ASP A 56 49.76 -18.61 15.19
N THR A 57 50.42 -19.20 16.18
CA THR A 57 50.18 -19.15 17.62
C THR A 57 51.18 -18.20 18.30
N GLY A 58 50.74 -17.44 19.31
CA GLY A 58 51.55 -17.26 20.54
C GLY A 58 51.72 -15.86 21.15
N VAL A 59 51.30 -15.80 22.44
CA VAL A 59 51.94 -15.15 23.61
C VAL A 59 51.49 -13.73 24.06
N MET A 60 50.79 -13.77 25.20
CA MET A 60 50.78 -12.93 26.42
C MET A 60 51.43 -11.53 26.41
N GLY A 61 50.64 -10.54 26.87
CA GLY A 61 51.13 -9.23 27.32
C GLY A 61 50.04 -8.37 27.97
N ASP A 62 50.01 -8.41 29.31
CA ASP A 62 49.58 -7.39 30.27
C ASP A 62 48.10 -7.00 30.46
N VAL A 63 47.74 -6.94 31.74
CA VAL A 63 46.41 -6.75 32.31
C VAL A 63 46.46 -5.48 33.16
N SER A 64 46.00 -4.34 32.66
CA SER A 64 45.53 -3.23 33.51
C SER A 64 44.95 -2.08 32.69
N ALA A 65 43.62 -2.00 32.66
CA ALA A 65 42.86 -0.75 32.78
C ALA A 65 41.36 -1.09 32.76
N PHE A 66 40.80 -1.22 33.95
CA PHE A 66 39.36 -1.15 34.17
C PHE A 66 38.85 0.21 33.66
N ASN A 67 38.01 0.19 32.63
CA ASN A 67 36.95 1.18 32.46
C ASN A 67 35.68 0.41 32.17
N ALA A 68 34.83 0.32 33.20
CA ALA A 68 33.46 -0.14 33.02
C ALA A 68 32.78 0.79 32.00
N PRO A 69 32.04 0.27 31.01
CA PRO A 69 31.31 1.12 30.09
C PRO A 69 30.31 1.96 30.89
N ASP A 70 30.33 3.26 30.60
CA ASP A 70 29.56 4.28 31.29
C ASP A 70 28.07 3.90 31.34
N ARG A 71 27.53 3.73 32.57
CA ARG A 71 26.12 3.41 32.80
C ARG A 71 25.19 4.49 32.26
N GLN A 72 25.68 5.71 31.99
CA GLN A 72 24.92 6.76 31.30
C GLN A 72 24.85 6.55 29.79
N ALA A 73 25.90 6.00 29.15
CA ALA A 73 25.86 5.63 27.74
C ALA A 73 24.86 4.48 27.49
N MET A 74 24.80 3.48 28.39
CA MET A 74 23.79 2.42 28.30
C MET A 74 22.36 2.88 28.61
N LYS A 75 22.16 3.96 29.37
CA LYS A 75 20.84 4.58 29.61
C LYS A 75 20.41 5.59 28.53
N ALA A 76 21.33 6.03 27.69
CA ALA A 76 21.04 6.88 26.54
C ALA A 76 20.57 6.05 25.34
N ASP A 77 21.09 4.83 25.19
CA ASP A 77 20.66 3.87 24.16
C ASP A 77 19.32 3.21 24.51
N SER A 78 19.05 2.96 25.79
CA SER A 78 17.81 2.34 26.29
C SER A 78 16.56 3.25 26.30
N ARG A 79 16.60 4.44 25.68
CA ARG A 79 15.50 5.42 25.67
C ARG A 79 14.86 5.68 24.30
N ARG A 80 15.26 4.93 23.28
CA ARG A 80 14.43 4.77 22.08
C ARG A 80 13.68 3.46 22.24
N GLU A 81 12.55 3.49 22.94
CA GLU A 81 11.55 2.44 22.73
C GLU A 81 11.28 2.39 21.23
N GLU A 82 11.75 1.33 20.57
CA GLU A 82 11.54 1.11 19.15
C GLU A 82 10.04 1.06 18.93
N ARG A 83 9.47 2.11 18.33
CA ARG A 83 8.04 2.22 18.07
C ARG A 83 7.55 0.96 17.36
N GLU A 84 6.52 0.35 17.93
CA GLU A 84 5.77 -0.71 17.27
C GLU A 84 4.80 -0.11 16.25
N TYR A 85 4.81 -0.63 15.02
CA TYR A 85 3.88 -0.26 13.97
C TYR A 85 2.84 -1.37 13.78
N LYS A 86 1.57 -0.99 13.74
CA LYS A 86 0.42 -1.90 13.60
C LYS A 86 -0.09 -1.86 12.15
N ILE A 87 -0.10 -3.03 11.51
CA ILE A 87 -0.54 -3.20 10.13
C ILE A 87 -1.80 -4.05 10.13
N LEU A 88 -2.91 -3.51 9.63
CA LEU A 88 -4.12 -4.27 9.38
C LEU A 88 -4.11 -4.74 7.92
N VAL A 89 -4.32 -6.02 7.66
CA VAL A 89 -4.28 -6.61 6.32
C VAL A 89 -5.61 -7.26 5.97
N THR A 90 -6.07 -7.07 4.74
CA THR A 90 -7.24 -7.79 4.21
C THR A 90 -6.88 -8.50 2.90
N GLY A 91 -7.58 -9.57 2.59
CA GLY A 91 -7.63 -10.18 1.26
C GLY A 91 -9.08 -10.47 0.87
N PHE A 92 -9.35 -10.63 -0.42
CA PHE A 92 -10.67 -10.98 -0.92
C PHE A 92 -10.89 -12.49 -0.97
N GLY A 93 -12.13 -12.91 -0.75
CA GLY A 93 -12.57 -14.28 -0.96
C GLY A 93 -12.74 -14.64 -2.43
N GLU A 94 -13.34 -15.80 -2.67
CA GLU A 94 -13.64 -16.28 -4.02
C GLU A 94 -14.54 -15.29 -4.77
N PHE A 95 -14.17 -15.05 -6.04
CA PHE A 95 -15.01 -14.34 -7.01
C PHE A 95 -15.60 -15.31 -8.03
N ILE A 96 -14.76 -16.25 -8.49
CA ILE A 96 -15.17 -17.38 -9.32
C ILE A 96 -15.38 -18.57 -8.39
N PRO A 97 -16.54 -19.26 -8.44
CA PRO A 97 -16.81 -20.41 -7.57
C PRO A 97 -15.72 -21.48 -7.64
N ASN A 98 -15.27 -21.98 -6.48
CA ASN A 98 -14.23 -23.00 -6.34
C ASN A 98 -12.84 -22.58 -6.85
N LYS A 99 -12.62 -21.28 -7.05
CA LYS A 99 -11.31 -20.74 -7.40
C LYS A 99 -10.81 -19.87 -6.25
N PRO A 100 -9.77 -20.32 -5.52
CA PRO A 100 -9.22 -19.53 -4.44
C PRO A 100 -8.67 -18.21 -4.98
N ASN A 101 -8.74 -17.17 -4.15
CA ASN A 101 -8.28 -15.84 -4.51
C ASN A 101 -6.87 -15.63 -3.96
N SER A 102 -5.91 -15.32 -4.84
CA SER A 102 -4.50 -15.08 -4.49
C SER A 102 -4.33 -14.09 -3.34
N SER A 103 -5.19 -13.07 -3.28
CA SER A 103 -5.09 -12.05 -2.23
C SER A 103 -5.31 -12.62 -0.82
N TRP A 104 -6.25 -13.55 -0.67
CA TRP A 104 -6.47 -14.24 0.62
C TRP A 104 -5.44 -15.34 0.87
N GLN A 105 -5.02 -16.07 -0.16
CA GLN A 105 -3.95 -17.06 -0.04
C GLN A 105 -2.67 -16.42 0.53
N VAL A 106 -2.31 -15.23 0.06
CA VAL A 106 -1.16 -14.47 0.58
C VAL A 106 -1.46 -13.90 1.97
N ALA A 107 -2.59 -13.22 2.17
CA ALA A 107 -2.91 -12.57 3.44
C ALA A 107 -2.94 -13.56 4.62
N SER A 108 -3.57 -14.72 4.43
CA SER A 108 -3.79 -15.72 5.48
C SER A 108 -2.51 -16.41 5.98
N VAL A 109 -1.42 -16.39 5.20
CA VAL A 109 -0.13 -17.00 5.57
C VAL A 109 0.90 -15.99 6.09
N LEU A 110 0.52 -14.71 6.23
CA LEU A 110 1.39 -13.70 6.81
C LEU A 110 1.67 -13.99 8.29
N PRO A 111 2.91 -13.81 8.77
CA PRO A 111 3.22 -13.87 10.19
C PRO A 111 2.52 -12.74 10.94
N THR A 112 2.22 -12.94 12.22
CA THR A 112 1.59 -11.92 13.08
C THR A 112 2.56 -10.83 13.54
N THR A 113 3.86 -11.08 13.46
CA THR A 113 4.89 -10.11 13.85
C THR A 113 6.12 -10.21 12.95
N LEU A 114 6.73 -9.07 12.65
CA LEU A 114 8.09 -8.99 12.11
C LEU A 114 9.00 -8.38 13.17
N PRO A 115 10.04 -9.12 13.63
CA PRO A 115 10.97 -8.60 14.61
C PRO A 115 11.85 -7.49 14.00
N PRO A 116 12.35 -6.56 14.84
CA PRO A 116 13.34 -5.60 14.42
C PRO A 116 14.58 -6.28 13.83
N THR A 117 15.16 -5.68 12.81
CA THR A 117 16.47 -6.06 12.24
C THR A 117 17.35 -4.82 12.14
N PRO A 118 18.69 -4.95 11.95
CA PRO A 118 19.55 -3.79 11.74
C PRO A 118 19.09 -2.88 10.57
N ALA A 119 18.54 -3.48 9.51
CA ALA A 119 17.93 -2.75 8.40
C ALA A 119 16.57 -2.14 8.78
N HIS A 120 15.76 -2.88 9.55
CA HIS A 120 14.41 -2.52 9.97
C HIS A 120 14.29 -2.44 11.50
N PRO A 121 14.81 -1.40 12.19
CA PRO A 121 14.82 -1.35 13.65
C PRO A 121 13.47 -0.97 14.28
N SER A 122 12.36 -1.35 13.66
CA SER A 122 11.01 -1.14 14.19
C SER A 122 10.33 -2.50 14.35
N LYS A 123 9.66 -2.74 15.47
CA LYS A 123 8.77 -3.89 15.62
C LYS A 123 7.52 -3.66 14.76
N ILE A 124 7.08 -4.68 14.02
CA ILE A 124 5.85 -4.61 13.21
C ILE A 124 4.90 -5.70 13.69
N SER A 125 3.68 -5.32 14.04
CA SER A 125 2.58 -6.23 14.38
C SER A 125 1.58 -6.24 13.24
N ILE A 126 1.33 -7.41 12.67
CA ILE A 126 0.43 -7.63 11.54
C ILE A 126 -0.82 -8.32 12.06
N THR A 127 -1.97 -7.69 11.84
CA THR A 127 -3.29 -8.26 12.12
C THR A 127 -3.97 -8.50 10.77
N VAL A 128 -4.19 -9.76 10.43
CA VAL A 128 -4.97 -10.12 9.24
C VAL A 128 -6.46 -10.15 9.64
N HIS A 129 -7.33 -9.59 8.80
CA HIS A 129 -8.78 -9.71 8.99
C HIS A 129 -9.15 -11.20 9.09
N PRO A 130 -10.01 -11.63 10.03
CA PRO A 130 -10.22 -13.05 10.33
C PRO A 130 -10.79 -13.85 9.16
N ASP A 131 -11.62 -13.22 8.33
CA ASP A 131 -12.29 -13.84 7.20
C ASP A 131 -11.90 -13.17 5.87
N PRO A 132 -11.89 -13.91 4.75
CA PRO A 132 -11.75 -13.28 3.45
C PRO A 132 -12.88 -12.29 3.20
N ILE A 133 -12.56 -11.08 2.73
CA ILE A 133 -13.57 -10.09 2.39
C ILE A 133 -14.36 -10.60 1.19
N LYS A 134 -15.67 -10.79 1.37
CA LYS A 134 -16.54 -11.18 0.27
C LYS A 134 -16.51 -10.12 -0.83
N VAL A 135 -16.41 -10.55 -2.09
CA VAL A 135 -16.40 -9.67 -3.27
C VAL A 135 -17.82 -9.16 -3.54
N SER A 136 -18.31 -8.29 -2.65
CA SER A 136 -19.69 -7.79 -2.59
C SER A 136 -19.71 -6.34 -2.13
N TYR A 137 -20.43 -5.45 -2.86
CA TYR A 137 -20.47 -4.02 -2.54
C TYR A 137 -21.06 -3.78 -1.14
N ALA A 138 -22.14 -4.48 -0.81
CA ALA A 138 -22.77 -4.39 0.51
C ALA A 138 -21.84 -4.87 1.65
N THR A 139 -21.07 -5.93 1.38
CA THR A 139 -20.10 -6.44 2.37
C THR A 139 -18.99 -5.42 2.60
N VAL A 140 -18.42 -4.85 1.54
CA VAL A 140 -17.36 -3.84 1.69
C VAL A 140 -17.89 -2.61 2.43
N THR A 141 -19.05 -2.07 2.04
CA THR A 141 -19.66 -0.89 2.70
C THR A 141 -19.84 -1.09 4.20
N SER A 142 -20.30 -2.27 4.63
CA SER A 142 -20.48 -2.59 6.06
C SER A 142 -19.16 -2.93 6.78
N THR A 143 -18.15 -3.37 6.06
CA THR A 143 -16.84 -3.73 6.63
C THR A 143 -15.96 -2.52 6.91
N ILE A 144 -16.00 -1.47 6.08
CA ILE A 144 -15.13 -0.29 6.23
C ILE A 144 -15.21 0.35 7.63
N PRO A 145 -16.39 0.67 8.20
CA PRO A 145 -16.47 1.23 9.55
C PRO A 145 -15.81 0.35 10.61
N THR A 146 -15.97 -0.97 10.47
CA THR A 146 -15.40 -1.98 11.36
C THR A 146 -13.88 -2.05 11.23
N LEU A 147 -13.32 -2.06 10.02
CA LEU A 147 -11.87 -2.01 9.84
C LEU A 147 -11.27 -0.78 10.50
N HIS A 148 -11.89 0.38 10.31
CA HIS A 148 -11.43 1.65 10.87
C HIS A 148 -11.74 1.85 12.36
N SER A 149 -12.47 0.94 13.03
CA SER A 149 -12.59 0.95 14.48
C SER A 149 -11.36 0.33 15.17
N HIS A 150 -10.61 -0.53 14.46
CA HIS A 150 -9.41 -1.19 14.98
C HIS A 150 -8.21 -0.23 15.02
N PRO A 151 -7.27 -0.41 15.97
CA PRO A 151 -6.04 0.37 16.02
C PRO A 151 -5.03 -0.15 14.97
N PHE A 152 -4.74 0.68 13.97
CA PHE A 152 -3.66 0.44 13.01
C PHE A 152 -2.95 1.75 12.66
N ASP A 153 -1.69 1.65 12.26
CA ASP A 153 -0.95 2.72 11.60
C ASP A 153 -1.20 2.68 10.10
N ILE A 154 -1.18 1.48 9.51
CA ILE A 154 -1.39 1.25 8.07
C ILE A 154 -2.41 0.14 7.85
N LEU A 155 -3.40 0.40 6.99
CA LEU A 155 -4.31 -0.60 6.44
C LEU A 155 -3.84 -0.97 5.03
N LEU A 156 -3.46 -2.24 4.83
CA LEU A 156 -3.05 -2.80 3.55
C LEU A 156 -4.14 -3.73 3.02
N HIS A 157 -4.84 -3.29 1.99
CA HIS A 157 -5.73 -4.16 1.23
C HIS A 157 -4.93 -4.92 0.17
N ILE A 158 -5.20 -6.21 0.01
CA ILE A 158 -4.64 -7.03 -1.06
C ILE A 158 -5.78 -7.44 -2.00
N GLY A 159 -5.59 -7.27 -3.31
CA GLY A 159 -6.52 -7.71 -4.34
C GLY A 159 -5.82 -8.50 -5.43
N MET A 160 -6.51 -9.44 -6.05
CA MET A 160 -5.98 -10.16 -7.21
C MET A 160 -6.27 -9.39 -8.50
N ALA A 161 -5.26 -9.18 -9.33
CA ALA A 161 -5.39 -8.65 -10.68
C ALA A 161 -5.20 -9.76 -11.72
N ALA A 162 -6.30 -10.39 -12.13
CA ALA A 162 -6.28 -11.51 -13.07
C ALA A 162 -5.60 -11.11 -14.41
N GLY A 163 -4.79 -12.02 -14.96
CA GLY A 163 -4.08 -11.81 -16.22
C GLY A 163 -2.81 -10.95 -16.13
N ARG A 164 -2.48 -10.38 -14.96
CA ARG A 164 -1.17 -9.76 -14.71
C ARG A 164 -0.15 -10.79 -14.24
N SER A 165 1.13 -10.55 -14.54
CA SER A 165 2.28 -11.33 -14.08
C SER A 165 3.17 -10.56 -13.09
N TYR A 166 2.73 -9.38 -12.66
CA TYR A 166 3.48 -8.45 -11.82
C TYR A 166 2.61 -7.91 -10.69
N TYR A 167 3.25 -7.37 -9.67
CA TYR A 167 2.62 -6.82 -8.48
C TYR A 167 2.56 -5.29 -8.59
N THR A 168 1.48 -4.68 -8.10
CA THR A 168 1.36 -3.21 -8.12
C THR A 168 0.99 -2.59 -6.80
N LEU A 169 1.64 -1.47 -6.50
CA LEU A 169 1.29 -0.56 -5.40
C LEU A 169 0.42 0.57 -5.96
N GLU A 170 -0.86 0.60 -5.59
CA GLU A 170 -1.81 1.57 -6.14
C GLU A 170 -1.71 2.92 -5.44
N ARG A 171 -1.38 3.98 -6.19
CA ARG A 171 -1.12 5.33 -5.64
C ARG A 171 -2.39 6.11 -5.35
N ARG A 172 -3.49 5.78 -6.01
CA ARG A 172 -4.78 6.46 -5.94
C ARG A 172 -5.95 5.53 -6.22
N SER A 173 -7.15 5.96 -5.87
CA SER A 173 -8.40 5.33 -6.27
C SER A 173 -9.45 6.39 -6.61
N PHE A 174 -10.56 5.96 -7.20
CA PHE A 174 -11.62 6.82 -7.72
C PHE A 174 -12.98 6.39 -7.17
N ARG A 175 -13.92 7.31 -6.96
CA ARG A 175 -15.37 6.98 -6.87
C ARG A 175 -15.92 6.70 -8.26
N GLY A 176 -15.29 5.77 -8.96
CA GLY A 176 -15.54 5.47 -10.36
C GLY A 176 -16.93 4.85 -10.61
N ASP A 177 -17.18 4.52 -11.88
CA ASP A 177 -18.41 3.86 -12.30
C ASP A 177 -18.38 2.36 -11.93
N TYR A 178 -18.99 2.03 -10.80
CA TYR A 178 -19.17 0.67 -10.29
C TYR A 178 -20.49 0.02 -10.75
N SER A 179 -21.22 0.64 -11.68
CA SER A 179 -22.53 0.16 -12.16
C SER A 179 -22.44 -0.96 -13.21
N ARG A 180 -21.23 -1.24 -13.73
CA ARG A 180 -21.02 -2.13 -14.89
C ARG A 180 -20.89 -3.59 -14.54
N LEU A 181 -20.19 -3.89 -13.45
CA LEU A 181 -19.80 -5.27 -13.09
C LEU A 181 -20.55 -5.72 -11.85
N LYS A 182 -21.30 -6.81 -12.00
CA LYS A 182 -21.98 -7.47 -10.90
C LYS A 182 -20.97 -8.12 -9.96
N ASP A 183 -21.21 -7.97 -8.67
CA ASP A 183 -20.51 -8.65 -7.61
C ASP A 183 -20.99 -10.11 -7.46
N VAL A 184 -20.45 -10.86 -6.49
CA VAL A 184 -20.84 -12.28 -6.30
C VAL A 184 -22.27 -12.47 -5.81
N ASP A 185 -22.93 -11.40 -5.39
CA ASP A 185 -24.36 -11.38 -5.03
C ASP A 185 -25.25 -10.95 -6.22
N GLY A 186 -24.65 -10.78 -7.42
CA GLY A 186 -25.35 -10.35 -8.62
C GLY A 186 -25.72 -8.87 -8.63
N ARG A 187 -25.13 -8.06 -7.74
CA ARG A 187 -25.44 -6.63 -7.56
C ARG A 187 -24.36 -5.73 -8.14
N VAL A 188 -24.77 -4.55 -8.57
CA VAL A 188 -23.87 -3.46 -8.93
C VAL A 188 -24.05 -2.34 -7.90
N LEU A 189 -23.10 -1.43 -7.79
CA LEU A 189 -23.32 -0.21 -7.00
C LEU A 189 -24.18 0.75 -7.84
N SER A 190 -25.33 1.14 -7.32
CA SER A 190 -26.22 2.09 -7.98
C SER A 190 -25.68 3.52 -7.93
N ALA A 191 -26.19 4.38 -8.81
CA ALA A 191 -25.87 5.80 -8.80
C ALA A 191 -26.35 6.46 -7.49
N GLU A 192 -27.51 6.04 -6.99
CA GLU A 192 -28.09 6.51 -5.73
C GLU A 192 -27.22 6.13 -4.52
N GLU A 193 -26.69 4.90 -4.49
CA GLU A 193 -25.74 4.48 -3.44
C GLU A 193 -24.43 5.27 -3.52
N THR A 194 -23.90 5.48 -4.73
CA THR A 194 -22.69 6.30 -4.95
C THR A 194 -22.88 7.73 -4.44
N GLU A 195 -24.04 8.32 -4.76
CA GLU A 195 -24.45 9.65 -4.35
C GLU A 195 -24.49 9.79 -2.81
N GLU A 196 -25.10 8.81 -2.14
CA GLU A 196 -25.23 8.79 -0.68
C GLU A 196 -23.89 8.53 0.03
N LEU A 197 -23.09 7.60 -0.49
CA LEU A 197 -21.81 7.22 0.13
C LEU A 197 -20.77 8.35 0.06
N TRP A 198 -20.75 9.12 -1.03
CA TRP A 198 -19.63 10.01 -1.34
C TRP A 198 -20.03 11.38 -1.85
N THR A 199 -20.86 11.50 -2.88
CA THR A 199 -21.12 12.80 -3.54
C THR A 199 -21.78 13.80 -2.60
N LYS A 200 -22.87 13.42 -1.92
CA LYS A 200 -23.54 14.29 -0.92
C LYS A 200 -22.64 14.68 0.24
N ARG A 201 -21.60 13.88 0.51
CA ARG A 201 -20.62 14.12 1.56
C ARG A 201 -19.44 14.98 1.08
N GLY A 202 -19.46 15.42 -0.18
CA GLY A 202 -18.41 16.25 -0.78
C GLY A 202 -17.10 15.52 -1.02
N VAL A 203 -17.09 14.18 -1.03
CA VAL A 203 -15.86 13.40 -1.22
C VAL A 203 -15.35 13.60 -2.67
N PRO A 204 -14.07 13.97 -2.87
CA PRO A 204 -13.48 14.16 -4.19
C PRO A 204 -13.61 12.93 -5.08
N GLU A 205 -13.59 13.15 -6.40
CA GLU A 205 -13.68 12.04 -7.37
C GLU A 205 -12.51 11.04 -7.25
N MET A 206 -11.33 11.55 -6.90
CA MET A 206 -10.08 10.79 -6.79
C MET A 206 -9.43 11.11 -5.46
N LEU A 207 -8.92 10.07 -4.80
CA LEU A 207 -8.15 10.20 -3.57
C LEU A 207 -6.80 9.49 -3.73
N LYS A 208 -5.74 10.12 -3.24
CA LYS A 208 -4.39 9.54 -3.18
C LYS A 208 -4.15 8.90 -1.82
N SER A 209 -3.29 7.89 -1.79
CA SER A 209 -2.76 7.39 -0.52
C SER A 209 -1.91 8.47 0.17
N GLY A 210 -2.03 8.58 1.50
CA GLY A 210 -1.11 9.40 2.30
C GLY A 210 0.30 8.81 2.46
N VAL A 211 0.62 7.73 1.74
CA VAL A 211 1.93 7.09 1.72
C VAL A 211 2.83 7.75 0.66
N ARG A 212 4.12 7.89 0.95
CA ARG A 212 5.14 8.33 -0.02
C ARG A 212 5.44 7.21 -1.02
N CYS A 213 4.53 6.94 -1.94
CA CYS A 213 4.54 5.76 -2.80
C CYS A 213 5.86 5.55 -3.55
N GLU A 214 6.48 6.61 -4.07
CA GLU A 214 7.76 6.51 -4.77
C GLU A 214 8.92 6.08 -3.85
N ASP A 215 8.94 6.57 -2.59
CA ASP A 215 9.94 6.13 -1.61
C ASP A 215 9.72 4.67 -1.22
N VAL A 216 8.48 4.28 -0.98
CA VAL A 216 8.10 2.90 -0.67
C VAL A 216 8.46 1.96 -1.81
N TRP A 217 8.10 2.30 -3.05
CA TRP A 217 8.40 1.46 -4.21
C TRP A 217 9.90 1.25 -4.41
N ARG A 218 10.72 2.30 -4.28
CA ARG A 218 12.19 2.17 -4.38
C ARG A 218 12.76 1.22 -3.33
N ARG A 219 12.32 1.35 -2.07
CA ARG A 219 12.73 0.45 -0.97
C ARG A 219 12.27 -0.98 -1.21
N TRP A 220 11.01 -1.14 -1.60
CA TRP A 220 10.38 -2.43 -1.85
C TRP A 220 11.09 -3.20 -2.97
N ARG A 221 11.31 -2.54 -4.12
CA ARG A 221 12.05 -3.11 -5.26
C ARG A 221 13.49 -3.46 -4.88
N SER A 222 14.17 -2.57 -4.15
CA SER A 222 15.55 -2.82 -3.70
C SER A 222 15.64 -3.99 -2.72
N ALA A 223 14.66 -4.17 -1.84
CA ALA A 223 14.65 -5.22 -0.83
C ALA A 223 14.43 -6.62 -1.42
N LEU A 224 13.69 -6.72 -2.53
CA LEU A 224 13.46 -8.00 -3.20
C LEU A 224 14.70 -8.49 -3.93
N GLY A 225 15.48 -7.59 -4.54
CA GLY A 225 16.76 -7.93 -5.17
C GLY A 225 16.70 -9.01 -6.28
N ARG A 226 15.49 -9.37 -6.73
CA ARG A 226 15.21 -10.42 -7.71
C ARG A 226 14.46 -9.82 -8.89
N GLU A 227 15.02 -9.93 -10.09
CA GLU A 227 14.35 -9.46 -11.31
C GLU A 227 13.07 -10.25 -11.63
N THR A 228 12.96 -11.48 -11.13
CA THR A 228 11.78 -12.34 -11.33
C THR A 228 10.53 -11.85 -10.58
N LEU A 229 10.70 -10.99 -9.57
CA LEU A 229 9.59 -10.44 -8.78
C LEU A 229 9.35 -8.98 -9.19
N ASP A 230 8.58 -8.82 -10.27
CA ASP A 230 8.30 -7.53 -10.88
C ASP A 230 7.28 -6.72 -10.05
N VAL A 231 7.74 -5.62 -9.46
CA VAL A 231 6.94 -4.72 -8.62
C VAL A 231 6.90 -3.30 -9.19
N ARG A 232 5.70 -2.72 -9.30
CA ARG A 232 5.50 -1.43 -9.97
C ARG A 232 4.55 -0.50 -9.20
N PRO A 233 4.70 0.82 -9.27
CA PRO A 233 3.60 1.72 -8.92
C PRO A 233 2.49 1.61 -9.99
N SER A 234 1.24 1.82 -9.58
CA SER A 234 0.07 1.89 -10.46
C SER A 234 -0.86 3.02 -10.03
N ASP A 235 -1.60 3.56 -10.98
CA ASP A 235 -2.59 4.63 -10.78
C ASP A 235 -4.03 4.17 -11.02
N ASP A 236 -4.21 2.88 -11.32
CA ASP A 236 -5.48 2.30 -11.71
C ASP A 236 -5.73 1.00 -10.92
N PRO A 237 -6.44 1.12 -9.79
CA PRO A 237 -6.87 -0.04 -9.00
C PRO A 237 -8.08 -0.75 -9.64
N GLY A 238 -8.57 -0.29 -10.80
CA GLY A 238 -9.74 -0.80 -11.49
C GLY A 238 -11.06 -0.31 -10.91
N ASN A 239 -12.11 -0.38 -11.72
CA ASN A 239 -13.48 0.03 -11.36
C ASN A 239 -14.36 -1.18 -10.97
N PHE A 240 -13.84 -2.02 -10.08
CA PHE A 240 -14.57 -3.12 -9.44
C PHE A 240 -14.30 -3.12 -7.93
N LEU A 241 -14.46 -4.25 -7.24
CA LEU A 241 -14.34 -4.31 -5.78
C LEU A 241 -12.95 -3.94 -5.23
N CYS A 242 -11.87 -4.11 -6.00
CA CYS A 242 -10.53 -3.65 -5.63
C CYS A 242 -10.47 -2.11 -5.49
N GLY A 243 -10.85 -1.38 -6.53
CA GLY A 243 -10.97 0.08 -6.47
C GLY A 243 -12.00 0.53 -5.44
N PHE A 244 -13.13 -0.18 -5.33
CA PHE A 244 -14.23 0.16 -4.42
C PHE A 244 -13.79 0.12 -2.95
N ILE A 245 -13.18 -0.98 -2.50
CA ILE A 245 -12.69 -1.08 -1.11
C ILE A 245 -11.58 -0.05 -0.85
N TYR A 246 -10.68 0.15 -1.82
CA TYR A 246 -9.58 1.09 -1.66
C TYR A 246 -10.09 2.52 -1.52
N PHE A 247 -10.97 2.94 -2.43
CA PHE A 247 -11.56 4.27 -2.40
C PHE A 247 -12.42 4.46 -1.14
N SER A 248 -13.21 3.46 -0.74
CA SER A 248 -14.03 3.53 0.47
C SER A 248 -13.19 3.77 1.73
N SER A 249 -12.05 3.08 1.86
CA SER A 249 -11.11 3.27 2.97
C SER A 249 -10.41 4.64 2.93
N LEU A 250 -10.04 5.14 1.74
CA LEU A 250 -9.49 6.48 1.57
C LEU A 250 -10.52 7.57 1.93
N ALA A 251 -11.75 7.43 1.41
CA ALA A 251 -12.87 8.33 1.68
C ALA A 251 -13.25 8.37 3.16
N TRP A 252 -13.14 7.23 3.85
CA TRP A 252 -13.33 7.16 5.30
C TRP A 252 -12.34 8.06 6.05
N LEU A 253 -11.05 8.03 5.68
CA LEU A 253 -10.04 8.89 6.28
C LEU A 253 -10.22 10.37 5.89
N TRP A 254 -10.56 10.63 4.61
CA TRP A 254 -10.81 11.99 4.12
C TRP A 254 -11.92 12.69 4.93
N GLY A 255 -13.04 12.01 5.17
CA GLY A 255 -14.17 12.57 5.92
C GLY A 255 -13.88 12.88 7.40
N ARG A 256 -12.77 12.36 7.95
CA ARG A 256 -12.31 12.67 9.32
C ARG A 256 -11.33 13.84 9.36
N ARG A 257 -10.52 14.03 8.30
CA ARG A 257 -9.63 15.21 8.18
C ARG A 257 -10.41 16.51 8.26
N GLY A 258 -11.59 16.58 7.65
CA GLY A 258 -12.47 17.74 7.72
C GLY A 258 -13.11 18.00 9.10
N LYS A 259 -13.14 17.01 10.00
CA LYS A 259 -13.72 17.15 11.36
C LYS A 259 -12.67 17.52 12.41
N GLU A 260 -11.42 17.09 12.24
CA GLU A 260 -10.32 17.39 13.18
C GLU A 260 -9.69 18.79 12.97
N GLY A 261 -9.94 19.43 11.81
CA GLY A 261 -9.58 20.84 11.56
C GLY A 261 -10.65 21.86 11.97
N GLY A 262 -11.83 21.41 12.41
CA GLY A 262 -12.97 22.25 12.78
C GLY A 262 -13.06 22.49 14.29
N GLY A 263 -11.99 23.01 14.89
CA GLY A 263 -11.99 23.46 16.28
C GLY A 263 -12.76 24.77 16.47
N VAL A 264 -14.03 24.66 16.86
CA VAL A 264 -14.85 25.61 17.64
C VAL A 264 -14.72 27.11 17.30
N GLY A 265 -15.71 27.58 16.54
CA GLY A 265 -16.16 28.97 16.54
C GLY A 265 -17.67 29.03 16.70
N GLU A 266 -18.19 28.54 17.83
CA GLU A 266 -19.60 28.74 18.19
C GLU A 266 -19.77 30.15 18.80
N LYS A 267 -20.41 31.04 18.03
CA LYS A 267 -21.20 32.23 18.40
C LYS A 267 -21.69 32.77 17.06
N GLY A 268 -22.94 32.59 16.64
CA GLY A 268 -24.15 33.01 17.31
C GLY A 268 -24.64 34.28 16.61
N GLY A 269 -25.80 34.23 15.94
CA GLY A 269 -26.38 35.40 15.30
C GLY A 269 -27.36 35.07 14.18
N GLU A 270 -28.64 35.04 14.54
CA GLU A 270 -29.81 35.08 13.65
C GLU A 270 -29.77 36.30 12.71
N GLY A 271 -30.37 36.17 11.53
CA GLY A 271 -30.59 37.31 10.63
C GLY A 271 -31.07 36.88 9.24
N GLU A 272 -32.39 36.79 9.09
CA GLU A 272 -33.10 36.72 7.81
C GLU A 272 -32.84 37.97 6.95
N GLY A 273 -32.77 37.81 5.63
CA GLY A 273 -32.65 38.92 4.69
C GLY A 273 -32.61 38.44 3.24
N GLU A 274 -33.78 38.41 2.61
CA GLU A 274 -33.99 38.26 1.17
C GLU A 274 -33.38 39.42 0.38
N GLY A 275 -32.86 39.14 -0.82
CA GLY A 275 -32.35 40.16 -1.73
C GLY A 275 -31.89 39.55 -3.06
N GLU A 276 -32.79 39.58 -4.04
CA GLU A 276 -32.53 39.29 -5.46
C GLU A 276 -31.60 40.34 -6.09
N GLY A 277 -30.76 39.92 -7.03
CA GLY A 277 -29.91 40.82 -7.81
C GLY A 277 -29.18 40.07 -8.93
N GLU A 278 -29.73 40.14 -10.13
CA GLU A 278 -29.13 39.72 -11.40
C GLU A 278 -27.93 40.60 -11.76
N GLY A 279 -26.92 40.02 -12.39
CA GLY A 279 -25.76 40.74 -12.93
C GLY A 279 -24.89 39.84 -13.81
N GLU A 280 -25.13 39.90 -15.12
CA GLU A 280 -24.26 39.36 -16.17
C GLU A 280 -22.90 40.09 -16.20
N GLY A 281 -21.83 39.34 -16.49
CA GLY A 281 -20.50 39.90 -16.68
C GLY A 281 -19.55 38.88 -17.28
N ASP A 282 -19.39 38.95 -18.60
CA ASP A 282 -18.36 38.26 -19.37
C ASP A 282 -16.95 38.71 -18.94
N GLY A 283 -16.03 37.76 -18.83
CA GLY A 283 -14.62 38.03 -18.54
C GLY A 283 -13.75 36.84 -18.89
N ASP A 284 -13.27 36.81 -20.13
CA ASP A 284 -12.12 36.02 -20.58
C ASP A 284 -10.89 36.36 -19.71
N GLY A 285 -10.24 35.33 -19.18
CA GLY A 285 -9.04 35.45 -18.37
C GLY A 285 -8.30 34.14 -18.27
N ASP A 286 -7.40 33.89 -19.21
CA ASP A 286 -6.31 32.93 -19.10
C ASP A 286 -5.55 33.12 -17.78
N VAL A 287 -5.50 32.10 -16.94
CA VAL A 287 -4.54 31.99 -15.83
C VAL A 287 -3.97 30.57 -15.81
N ASP A 288 -2.86 30.42 -16.54
CA ASP A 288 -1.83 29.42 -16.25
C ASP A 288 -1.29 29.61 -14.83
N GLY A 289 -1.11 28.48 -14.12
CA GLY A 289 -0.18 28.39 -13.00
C GLY A 289 -0.76 28.67 -11.61
N LYS A 290 -1.06 27.59 -10.89
CA LYS A 290 -0.82 27.44 -9.44
C LYS A 290 -0.98 25.96 -9.10
N SER A 291 0.14 25.24 -9.12
CA SER A 291 0.97 24.96 -7.95
C SER A 291 0.38 23.80 -7.18
N ASP A 292 1.05 22.64 -7.33
CA ASP A 292 0.93 21.49 -6.47
C ASP A 292 0.88 21.95 -5.02
N GLU A 293 -0.32 21.95 -4.43
CA GLU A 293 -0.47 22.03 -2.99
C GLU A 293 0.15 20.76 -2.43
N GLU A 294 1.42 20.90 -2.01
CA GLU A 294 2.12 19.92 -1.21
C GLU A 294 1.24 19.57 0.00
N GLU A 295 0.63 18.38 -0.07
CA GLU A 295 -0.10 17.76 1.01
C GLU A 295 0.80 17.72 2.26
N LYS A 296 0.55 18.64 3.19
CA LYS A 296 0.97 18.51 4.58
C LYS A 296 0.20 17.33 5.18
N ASN A 297 0.68 16.11 4.96
CA ASN A 297 0.17 14.91 5.62
C ASN A 297 0.57 14.97 7.09
N GLY A 298 -0.39 15.35 7.92
CA GLY A 298 -0.25 15.49 9.37
C GLY A 298 0.26 14.22 10.06
N ASN A 299 1.20 14.45 10.98
CA ASN A 299 1.78 13.53 11.94
C ASN A 299 0.73 12.54 12.53
N GLY A 300 1.07 11.26 12.59
CA GLY A 300 0.26 10.24 13.28
C GLY A 300 -1.01 9.76 12.56
N GLN A 301 -1.35 10.29 11.38
CA GLN A 301 -2.55 9.85 10.66
C GLN A 301 -2.43 8.40 10.17
N ARG A 302 -3.55 7.68 10.24
CA ARG A 302 -3.67 6.34 9.65
C ARG A 302 -3.49 6.44 8.14
N GLN A 303 -2.81 5.46 7.55
CA GLN A 303 -2.60 5.39 6.10
C GLN A 303 -3.31 4.16 5.54
N VAL A 304 -3.76 4.25 4.30
CA VAL A 304 -4.36 3.13 3.56
C VAL A 304 -3.53 2.91 2.31
N MET A 305 -3.25 1.65 2.01
CA MET A 305 -2.54 1.24 0.80
C MET A 305 -3.20 0.03 0.19
N PHE A 306 -3.05 -0.13 -1.12
CA PHE A 306 -3.56 -1.28 -1.86
C PHE A 306 -2.44 -1.95 -2.66
N LEU A 307 -2.34 -3.27 -2.52
CA LEU A 307 -1.44 -4.15 -3.26
C LEU A 307 -2.27 -5.03 -4.19
N HIS A 308 -2.03 -4.92 -5.50
CA HIS A 308 -2.46 -5.95 -6.43
C HIS A 308 -1.42 -7.05 -6.55
N VAL A 309 -1.89 -8.29 -6.45
CA VAL A 309 -1.11 -9.50 -6.69
C VAL A 309 -1.58 -10.18 -7.98
N PRO A 310 -0.71 -10.89 -8.72
CA PRO A 310 -1.12 -11.70 -9.85
C PRO A 310 -1.93 -12.93 -9.41
N GLU A 311 -2.42 -13.68 -10.39
CA GLU A 311 -2.96 -15.01 -10.15
C GLU A 311 -1.84 -15.98 -9.71
N MET A 312 -2.11 -16.79 -8.68
CA MET A 312 -1.12 -17.66 -8.03
C MET A 312 -1.62 -19.11 -8.04
N PRO A 313 -1.50 -19.81 -9.18
CA PRO A 313 -1.99 -21.18 -9.30
C PRO A 313 -1.21 -22.19 -8.45
N GLU A 314 0.07 -21.92 -8.15
CA GLU A 314 0.94 -22.84 -7.42
C GLU A 314 1.30 -22.32 -6.04
N GLN A 315 1.64 -23.24 -5.12
CA GLN A 315 2.09 -22.87 -3.77
C GLN A 315 3.34 -21.99 -3.80
N LYS A 316 4.25 -22.24 -4.76
CA LYS A 316 5.44 -21.41 -4.94
C LYS A 316 5.08 -19.95 -5.26
N ASP A 317 4.03 -19.72 -6.04
CA ASP A 317 3.58 -18.36 -6.37
C ASP A 317 3.03 -17.65 -5.12
N VAL A 318 2.35 -18.39 -4.25
CA VAL A 318 1.87 -17.88 -2.95
C VAL A 318 3.05 -17.55 -2.03
N ASP A 319 4.10 -18.38 -2.02
CA ASP A 319 5.31 -18.14 -1.23
C ASP A 319 6.08 -16.90 -1.73
N ASP A 320 6.21 -16.74 -3.05
CA ASP A 320 6.76 -15.52 -3.67
C ASP A 320 5.86 -14.31 -3.33
N GLY A 321 4.54 -14.45 -3.40
CA GLY A 321 3.58 -13.40 -3.03
C GLY A 321 3.67 -12.98 -1.56
N LYS A 322 3.94 -13.93 -0.66
CA LYS A 322 4.21 -13.69 0.76
C LYS A 322 5.51 -12.91 0.94
N GLU A 323 6.60 -13.31 0.27
CA GLU A 323 7.88 -12.59 0.30
C GLU A 323 7.70 -11.13 -0.17
N VAL A 324 7.02 -10.96 -1.31
CA VAL A 324 6.71 -9.66 -1.91
C VAL A 324 5.92 -8.77 -0.94
N THR A 325 4.90 -9.32 -0.28
CA THR A 325 4.04 -8.59 0.66
C THR A 325 4.81 -8.20 1.92
N LEU A 326 5.65 -9.09 2.46
CA LEU A 326 6.48 -8.80 3.63
C LEU A 326 7.53 -7.72 3.36
N ALA A 327 8.14 -7.74 2.17
CA ALA A 327 9.05 -6.68 1.74
C ALA A 327 8.32 -5.33 1.61
N LEU A 328 7.09 -5.32 1.08
CA LEU A 328 6.27 -4.11 1.00
C LEU A 328 5.94 -3.55 2.38
N ILE A 329 5.52 -4.39 3.33
CA ILE A 329 5.18 -3.98 4.70
C ILE A 329 6.39 -3.32 5.38
N ARG A 330 7.59 -3.89 5.23
CA ARG A 330 8.83 -3.29 5.73
C ARG A 330 9.11 -1.93 5.08
N ALA A 331 8.99 -1.84 3.76
CA ALA A 331 9.19 -0.59 3.02
C ALA A 331 8.20 0.52 3.44
N LEU A 332 6.93 0.17 3.66
CA LEU A 332 5.88 1.07 4.16
C LEU A 332 6.25 1.63 5.54
N VAL A 333 6.61 0.75 6.48
CA VAL A 333 6.98 1.15 7.85
C VAL A 333 8.24 2.01 7.86
N GLU A 334 9.24 1.67 7.05
CA GLU A 334 10.46 2.49 6.94
C GLU A 334 10.19 3.88 6.39
N SER A 335 9.46 3.98 5.28
CA SER A 335 9.15 5.26 4.66
C SER A 335 8.41 6.18 5.63
N ARG A 336 7.44 5.62 6.35
CA ARG A 336 6.71 6.32 7.41
C ARG A 336 7.61 6.74 8.57
N ARG A 337 8.47 5.84 9.06
CA ARG A 337 9.39 6.18 10.16
C ARG A 337 10.33 7.33 9.77
N MET A 338 10.78 7.37 8.52
CA MET A 338 11.67 8.43 8.05
C MET A 338 10.95 9.78 7.93
N SER A 339 9.68 9.81 7.51
CA SER A 339 8.91 11.08 7.53
C SER A 339 8.72 11.60 8.95
N GLU A 340 8.38 10.73 9.90
CA GLU A 340 8.19 11.08 11.31
C GLU A 340 9.47 11.57 12.01
N LYS A 341 10.66 11.16 11.53
CA LYS A 341 11.95 11.65 12.03
C LYS A 341 12.34 13.00 11.43
N GLY A 342 12.07 13.20 10.14
CA GLY A 342 12.37 14.47 9.44
C GLY A 342 11.59 15.64 10.02
N GLU A 343 10.32 15.44 10.37
CA GLU A 343 9.47 16.47 10.99
C GLU A 343 9.95 16.86 12.39
N LYS A 344 10.40 15.90 13.21
CA LYS A 344 10.94 16.15 14.55
C LYS A 344 12.31 16.83 14.56
N GLY A 345 13.04 16.79 13.44
CA GLY A 345 14.28 17.55 13.26
C GLY A 345 14.00 19.04 13.14
N ASN A 346 13.07 19.40 12.25
CA ASN A 346 12.69 20.79 12.00
C ASN A 346 12.04 21.46 13.23
N GLU A 347 11.19 20.75 14.00
CA GLU A 347 10.59 21.34 15.22
C GLU A 347 11.63 21.77 16.27
N LYS A 348 12.76 21.03 16.36
CA LYS A 348 13.84 21.35 17.30
C LYS A 348 14.71 22.51 16.83
N ASP A 349 14.93 22.62 15.53
CA ASP A 349 15.66 23.73 14.93
C ASP A 349 14.84 25.03 15.05
N ASP A 350 13.52 24.97 14.83
CA ASP A 350 12.62 26.10 15.04
C ASP A 350 12.49 26.50 16.54
N GLU A 351 12.54 25.54 17.48
CA GLU A 351 12.57 25.85 18.92
C GLU A 351 13.92 26.45 19.35
N PHE A 352 15.02 26.02 18.74
CA PHE A 352 16.35 26.57 18.98
C PHE A 352 16.49 28.00 18.43
N GLU A 353 15.97 28.28 17.23
CA GLU A 353 15.94 29.63 16.66
C GLU A 353 15.02 30.56 17.48
N ARG A 354 13.85 30.09 17.95
CA ARG A 354 12.99 30.88 18.86
C ARG A 354 13.65 31.19 20.21
N ARG A 355 14.50 30.31 20.73
CA ARG A 355 15.22 30.54 22.01
C ARG A 355 16.47 31.41 21.87
N THR A 356 17.03 31.51 20.68
CA THR A 356 18.25 32.29 20.43
C THR A 356 17.96 33.65 19.79
N GLY A 357 16.79 33.84 19.19
CA GLY A 357 16.34 35.11 18.60
C GLY A 357 15.93 36.19 19.61
N ASP A 358 15.77 35.86 20.90
CA ASP A 358 15.27 36.79 21.93
C ASP A 358 16.38 37.39 22.82
N SER A 359 17.66 37.29 22.41
CA SER A 359 18.79 37.90 23.14
C SER A 359 19.65 38.82 22.27
N MET A 360 19.03 39.71 21.49
CA MET A 360 19.77 40.82 20.90
C MET A 360 18.90 42.08 20.77
N TRP A 361 18.53 42.66 21.93
CA TRP A 361 18.30 44.10 22.10
C TRP A 361 18.72 44.53 23.50
#